data_AF-G3AUF3-F1
#
_entry.id   AF-G3AUF3-F1
#
_cell.length_a   1.000
_cell.length_b   1.000
_cell.length_c   1.000
_cell.angle_alpha   90.00
_cell.angle_beta   90.00
_cell.angle_gamma   90.00
#
_symmetry.space_group_name_H-M   'P 1'
#
loop_
_entity.id
_entity.type
_entity.pdbx_description
1 polymer ?
#
loop_
_entity_poly.entity_id
_entity_poly.type
_entity_poly.pdbx_seq_one_letter_code
_entity_poly.pdbx_strand_id
1 'polypeptide(L)'
;MAWLPFGNKDKSNAKVDLVQSPQIEQRSHQPMPTSDIDTTLNQISTPTSSIKVKDIQDTTDPKQAQAKITEFVQKDPWKTFIIDGEHNADQSIICTDTNDGKTCLKLGINSVKMFKVMQSLEYFCSLPNDVDATYFECRKIK
;
A
#
# COMPACT_ATOMS: atom_id res chain seq x y z
N MET A 1 10.71 50.66 15.43
CA MET A 1 11.80 51.35 14.71
C MET A 1 13.13 50.81 15.23
N ALA A 2 13.79 49.94 14.46
CA ALA A 2 15.25 49.76 14.45
C ALA A 2 15.57 48.57 13.52
N TRP A 3 15.93 48.90 12.28
CA TRP A 3 16.53 48.00 11.32
C TRP A 3 18.02 47.78 11.66
N LEU A 4 18.56 46.61 11.35
CA LEU A 4 20.00 46.39 11.23
C LEU A 4 20.30 45.65 9.92
N PRO A 5 21.48 45.90 9.31
CA PRO A 5 21.60 46.06 7.86
C PRO A 5 22.21 44.86 7.12
N PHE A 6 21.99 44.85 5.80
CA PHE A 6 22.71 44.06 4.80
C PHE A 6 24.18 44.52 4.69
N GLY A 7 25.12 43.57 4.71
CA GLY A 7 26.54 43.75 4.44
C GLY A 7 26.98 42.92 3.23
N ASN A 8 27.76 43.54 2.35
CA ASN A 8 28.00 43.21 0.94
C ASN A 8 29.39 42.59 0.72
N LYS A 9 29.50 41.72 -0.29
CA LYS A 9 30.67 41.38 -1.15
C LYS A 9 32.03 41.09 -0.51
N ASP A 10 32.60 39.95 -0.91
CA ASP A 10 33.96 40.02 -1.49
C ASP A 10 34.16 39.07 -2.68
N LYS A 11 34.92 39.57 -3.65
CA LYS A 11 35.27 38.94 -4.92
C LYS A 11 36.66 38.33 -4.77
N SER A 12 36.82 37.05 -5.09
CA SER A 12 38.15 36.47 -5.33
C SER A 12 38.22 35.80 -6.69
N ASN A 13 39.24 36.26 -7.42
CA ASN A 13 39.67 35.96 -8.76
C ASN A 13 40.20 34.51 -8.86
N ALA A 14 39.68 33.72 -9.81
CA ALA A 14 40.33 32.49 -10.24
C ALA A 14 40.25 32.40 -11.77
N LYS A 15 41.39 32.69 -12.39
CA LYS A 15 41.73 32.44 -13.79
C LYS A 15 41.98 30.94 -13.96
N VAL A 16 41.20 30.23 -14.78
CA VAL A 16 41.52 28.86 -15.25
C VAL A 16 41.05 28.65 -16.69
N ASP A 17 41.91 27.92 -17.40
CA ASP A 17 42.10 27.66 -18.83
C ASP A 17 40.92 27.40 -19.78
N LEU A 18 41.18 27.80 -21.02
CA LEU A 18 40.50 27.40 -22.25
C LEU A 18 40.77 25.90 -22.49
N VAL A 19 39.73 25.05 -22.41
CA VAL A 19 39.80 23.66 -22.87
C VAL A 19 38.65 23.40 -23.83
N GLN A 20 39.03 22.93 -25.02
CA GLN A 20 38.17 22.51 -26.14
C GLN A 20 37.00 21.63 -25.71
N SER A 21 35.82 21.94 -26.24
CA SER A 21 34.63 21.12 -26.17
C SER A 21 34.90 19.68 -26.64
N PRO A 22 34.64 18.65 -25.82
CA PRO A 22 34.41 17.31 -26.36
C PRO A 22 33.05 17.27 -27.04
N GLN A 23 32.98 16.58 -28.16
CA GLN A 23 31.76 16.44 -28.95
C GLN A 23 30.64 15.83 -28.09
N ILE A 24 29.47 16.47 -28.12
CA ILE A 24 28.26 15.97 -27.48
C ILE A 24 27.85 14.71 -28.24
N GLU A 25 28.09 13.54 -27.64
CA GLU A 25 27.52 12.27 -28.10
C GLU A 25 25.99 12.41 -28.12
N GLN A 26 25.39 12.26 -29.30
CA GLN A 26 23.94 12.14 -29.45
C GLN A 26 23.47 10.87 -28.77
N ARG A 27 23.10 10.98 -27.49
CA ARG A 27 22.46 9.90 -26.75
C ARG A 27 21.03 9.76 -27.27
N SER A 28 20.80 8.67 -28.00
CA SER A 28 19.53 8.19 -28.52
C SER A 28 18.39 8.42 -27.50
N HIS A 29 17.36 9.15 -27.91
CA HIS A 29 16.11 9.27 -27.17
C HIS A 29 15.39 7.92 -27.23
N GLN A 30 15.59 7.07 -26.24
CA GLN A 30 14.67 5.96 -26.00
C GLN A 30 13.38 6.55 -25.40
N PRO A 31 12.21 6.33 -26.02
CA PRO A 31 10.95 6.72 -25.41
C PRO A 31 10.76 5.94 -24.11
N MET A 32 10.42 6.66 -23.03
CA MET A 32 10.11 6.04 -21.75
C MET A 32 8.90 5.10 -21.92
N PRO A 33 8.95 3.88 -21.38
CA PRO A 33 7.81 2.98 -21.44
C PRO A 33 6.64 3.59 -20.66
N THR A 34 5.51 3.62 -21.34
CA THR A 34 4.21 4.06 -20.84
C THR A 34 3.64 3.00 -19.89
N SER A 35 3.31 3.42 -18.67
CA SER A 35 2.43 2.77 -17.69
C SER A 35 2.80 1.34 -17.26
N ASP A 36 3.48 1.25 -16.11
CA ASP A 36 3.95 0.02 -15.46
C ASP A 36 2.84 -0.84 -14.82
N ILE A 37 1.55 -0.55 -15.04
CA ILE A 37 0.48 -1.31 -14.34
C ILE A 37 0.39 -2.74 -14.88
N ASP A 38 0.37 -2.91 -16.21
CA ASP A 38 0.35 -4.23 -16.85
C ASP A 38 1.66 -5.00 -16.63
N THR A 39 2.79 -4.29 -16.61
CA THR A 39 4.11 -4.87 -16.34
C THR A 39 4.19 -5.41 -14.91
N THR A 40 3.63 -4.67 -13.95
CA THR A 40 3.59 -5.08 -12.53
C THR A 40 2.63 -6.26 -12.32
N LEU A 41 1.46 -6.27 -12.97
CA LEU A 41 0.53 -7.41 -12.93
C LEU A 41 1.16 -8.70 -13.48
N ASN A 42 1.92 -8.59 -14.56
CA ASN A 42 2.61 -9.74 -15.16
C ASN A 42 3.77 -10.24 -14.29
N GLN A 43 4.45 -9.35 -13.56
CA GLN A 43 5.52 -9.74 -12.64
C GLN A 43 4.98 -10.44 -11.37
N ILE A 44 3.84 -10.01 -10.83
CA ILE A 44 3.16 -10.68 -9.71
C ILE A 44 2.67 -12.08 -10.11
N SER A 45 2.42 -12.30 -11.41
CA SER A 45 2.01 -13.59 -11.97
C SER A 45 3.19 -14.58 -12.14
N THR A 46 4.43 -14.18 -11.83
CA THR A 46 5.59 -15.10 -11.86
C THR A 46 5.70 -15.91 -10.55
N PRO A 47 6.06 -17.21 -10.61
CA PRO A 47 5.76 -18.22 -9.58
C PRO A 47 6.67 -18.20 -8.34
N THR A 48 7.29 -17.08 -7.99
CA THR A 48 8.27 -16.99 -6.88
C THR A 48 7.71 -16.42 -5.58
N SER A 49 6.43 -16.10 -5.54
CA SER A 49 5.73 -15.69 -4.32
C SER A 49 4.33 -16.29 -4.30
N SER A 50 4.10 -17.23 -3.40
CA SER A 50 2.87 -18.02 -3.27
C SER A 50 1.66 -17.22 -2.75
N ILE A 51 1.53 -15.95 -3.14
CA ILE A 51 0.39 -15.12 -2.73
C ILE A 51 -0.80 -15.52 -3.61
N LYS A 52 -1.69 -16.36 -3.07
CA LYS A 52 -2.99 -16.65 -3.66
C LYS A 52 -3.92 -15.49 -3.34
N VAL A 53 -3.84 -14.41 -4.13
CA VAL A 53 -4.87 -13.36 -4.09
C VAL A 53 -6.12 -13.94 -4.73
N LYS A 54 -7.10 -14.32 -3.91
CA LYS A 54 -8.41 -14.72 -4.41
C LYS A 54 -9.21 -13.44 -4.58
N ASP A 55 -9.17 -12.86 -5.77
CA ASP A 55 -10.01 -11.71 -6.14
C ASP A 55 -11.48 -12.17 -6.15
N ILE A 56 -12.12 -12.16 -4.99
CA ILE A 56 -13.54 -12.47 -4.88
C ILE A 56 -14.29 -11.15 -4.99
N GLN A 57 -14.71 -10.85 -6.23
CA GLN A 57 -15.89 -10.08 -6.63
C GLN A 57 -16.29 -8.90 -5.74
N ASP A 58 -16.24 -7.70 -6.33
CA ASP A 58 -16.90 -6.47 -5.90
C ASP A 58 -18.25 -6.77 -5.22
N THR A 59 -18.24 -6.86 -3.90
CA THR A 59 -19.41 -7.18 -3.11
C THR A 59 -19.93 -5.87 -2.58
N THR A 60 -20.71 -5.16 -3.40
CA THR A 60 -21.25 -3.84 -3.06
C THR A 60 -22.39 -3.94 -2.05
N ASP A 61 -22.99 -5.13 -1.88
CA ASP A 61 -24.01 -5.37 -0.86
C ASP A 61 -23.37 -5.66 0.51
N PRO A 62 -23.69 -4.87 1.55
CA PRO A 62 -23.06 -5.00 2.87
C PRO A 62 -23.41 -6.30 3.60
N LYS A 63 -24.60 -6.89 3.35
CA LYS A 63 -24.99 -8.15 3.99
C LYS A 63 -24.22 -9.31 3.37
N GLN A 64 -24.07 -9.30 2.04
CA GLN A 64 -23.28 -10.29 1.34
C GLN A 64 -21.80 -10.20 1.73
N ALA A 65 -21.26 -8.98 1.88
CA ALA A 65 -19.90 -8.76 2.37
C ALA A 65 -19.72 -9.36 3.78
N GLN A 66 -20.65 -9.11 4.70
CA GLN A 66 -20.62 -9.68 6.05
C GLN A 66 -20.62 -11.22 6.04
N ALA A 67 -21.46 -11.83 5.21
CA ALA A 67 -21.50 -13.29 5.07
C ALA A 67 -20.17 -13.85 4.56
N LYS A 68 -19.58 -13.22 3.54
CA LYS A 68 -18.26 -13.62 2.99
C LYS A 68 -17.14 -13.48 4.02
N ILE A 69 -17.12 -12.38 4.79
CA ILE A 69 -16.14 -12.19 5.87
C ILE A 69 -16.30 -13.30 6.91
N THR A 70 -17.53 -13.57 7.33
CA THR A 70 -17.84 -14.61 8.33
C THR A 70 -17.34 -15.98 7.86
N GLU A 71 -17.65 -16.37 6.61
CA GLU A 71 -17.16 -17.63 6.03
C GLU A 71 -15.62 -17.65 5.93
N PHE A 72 -15.01 -16.52 5.58
CA PHE A 72 -13.56 -16.39 5.45
C PHE A 72 -12.85 -16.60 6.79
N VAL A 73 -13.31 -15.94 7.86
CA VAL A 73 -12.67 -16.02 9.17
C VAL A 73 -12.98 -17.33 9.90
N GLN A 74 -14.13 -17.96 9.62
CA GLN A 74 -14.51 -19.24 10.21
C GLN A 74 -13.71 -20.43 9.65
N LYS A 75 -13.06 -20.29 8.49
CA LYS A 75 -12.16 -21.34 7.97
C LYS A 75 -11.00 -21.61 8.92
N ASP A 76 -10.44 -20.55 9.48
CA ASP A 76 -9.32 -20.63 10.42
C ASP A 76 -9.49 -19.59 11.56
N PRO A 77 -10.36 -19.87 12.55
CA PRO A 77 -10.79 -18.85 13.51
C PRO A 77 -9.70 -18.37 14.47
N TRP A 78 -8.60 -19.12 14.58
CA TRP A 78 -7.46 -18.83 15.46
C TRP A 78 -6.34 -18.06 14.77
N LYS A 79 -6.47 -17.78 13.47
CA LYS A 79 -5.48 -17.01 12.71
C LYS A 79 -5.62 -15.52 12.99
N THR A 80 -4.51 -14.82 12.73
CA THR A 80 -4.50 -13.36 12.62
C THR A 80 -4.99 -12.96 11.24
N PHE A 81 -5.84 -11.95 11.21
CA PHE A 81 -6.37 -11.33 10.00
C PHE A 81 -5.89 -9.89 9.95
N ILE A 82 -5.27 -9.50 8.85
CA ILE A 82 -4.86 -8.11 8.61
C ILE A 82 -5.92 -7.49 7.72
N ILE A 83 -6.51 -6.38 8.16
CA ILE A 83 -7.46 -5.61 7.37
C ILE A 83 -6.79 -4.31 6.98
N ASP A 84 -6.81 -4.01 5.69
CA ASP A 84 -6.32 -2.76 5.14
C ASP A 84 -7.45 -2.05 4.38
N GLY A 85 -7.64 -0.78 4.66
CA GLY A 85 -8.60 0.04 3.94
C GLY A 85 -8.36 1.51 4.23
N GLU A 86 -8.08 2.26 3.18
CA GLU A 86 -7.87 3.69 3.23
C GLU A 86 -9.08 4.42 3.87
N HIS A 87 -8.81 5.50 4.61
CA HIS A 87 -9.79 6.17 5.48
C HIS A 87 -11.08 6.60 4.76
N ASN A 88 -10.99 6.91 3.46
CA ASN A 88 -12.12 7.35 2.63
C ASN A 88 -12.48 6.37 1.50
N ALA A 89 -11.92 5.15 1.52
CA ALA A 89 -12.25 4.15 0.52
C ALA A 89 -13.51 3.37 0.91
N ASP A 90 -14.41 3.18 -0.06
CA ASP A 90 -15.56 2.28 0.08
C ASP A 90 -15.18 0.80 -0.07
N GLN A 91 -13.89 0.51 -0.17
CA GLN A 91 -13.35 -0.84 -0.33
C GLN A 91 -12.30 -1.11 0.73
N SER A 92 -12.17 -2.38 1.11
CA SER A 92 -11.16 -2.85 2.04
C SER A 92 -10.75 -4.28 1.71
N ILE A 93 -9.58 -4.68 2.20
CA ILE A 93 -8.99 -5.99 1.96
C ILE A 93 -8.77 -6.65 3.32
N ILE A 94 -9.13 -7.92 3.43
CA ILE A 94 -8.78 -8.77 4.58
C ILE A 94 -7.84 -9.88 4.12
N CYS A 95 -6.71 -10.03 4.79
CA CYS A 95 -5.68 -11.02 4.49
C CYS A 95 -5.40 -11.92 5.69
N THR A 96 -5.04 -13.18 5.42
CA THR A 96 -4.58 -14.13 6.44
C THR A 96 -3.45 -15.01 5.93
N ASP A 97 -2.64 -15.53 6.85
CA ASP A 97 -1.53 -16.42 6.56
C ASP A 97 -1.99 -17.90 6.59
N THR A 98 -1.95 -18.53 5.43
CA THR A 98 -2.23 -19.95 5.20
C THR A 98 -0.94 -20.73 4.96
N ASN A 99 -0.99 -22.07 5.05
CA ASN A 99 0.20 -22.91 4.80
C ASN A 99 0.76 -22.74 3.38
N ASP A 100 -0.10 -22.38 2.42
CA ASP A 100 0.26 -22.17 1.02
C ASP A 100 0.67 -20.73 0.70
N GLY A 101 0.71 -19.84 1.71
CA GLY A 101 1.05 -18.42 1.56
C GLY A 101 -0.04 -17.47 2.09
N LYS A 102 -0.04 -16.23 1.60
CA LYS A 102 -1.02 -15.20 1.99
C LYS A 102 -2.29 -15.34 1.14
N THR A 103 -3.44 -15.42 1.80
CA THR A 103 -4.75 -15.38 1.14
C THR A 103 -5.45 -14.06 1.50
N CYS A 104 -5.85 -13.29 0.50
CA CYS A 104 -6.52 -12.01 0.66
C CYS A 104 -7.87 -12.00 -0.03
N LEU A 105 -8.82 -11.26 0.55
CA LEU A 105 -10.17 -11.06 0.08
C LEU A 105 -10.45 -9.55 0.00
N LYS A 106 -10.76 -9.05 -1.19
CA LYS A 106 -11.18 -7.66 -1.42
C LYS A 106 -12.70 -7.55 -1.31
N LEU A 107 -13.19 -6.52 -0.63
CA LEU A 107 -14.62 -6.32 -0.33
C LEU A 107 -15.05 -4.89 -0.64
N GLY A 108 -16.29 -4.73 -1.09
CA GLY A 108 -16.92 -3.43 -1.39
C GLY A 108 -17.49 -2.74 -0.14
N ILE A 109 -16.79 -2.83 0.99
CA ILE A 109 -17.13 -2.11 2.22
C ILE A 109 -15.89 -1.40 2.76
N ASN A 110 -16.08 -0.28 3.44
CA ASN A 110 -14.97 0.44 4.08
C ASN A 110 -14.41 -0.31 5.31
N SER A 111 -13.19 0.08 5.71
CA SER A 111 -12.45 -0.47 6.85
C SER A 111 -13.23 -0.39 8.17
N VAL A 112 -13.99 0.69 8.39
CA VAL A 112 -14.83 0.88 9.60
C VAL A 112 -15.94 -0.17 9.68
N LYS A 113 -16.62 -0.48 8.56
CA LYS A 113 -17.62 -1.54 8.51
C LYS A 113 -16.98 -2.91 8.73
N MET A 114 -15.80 -3.16 8.14
CA MET A 114 -15.05 -4.40 8.34
C MET A 114 -14.71 -4.61 9.82
N PHE A 115 -14.22 -3.56 10.50
CA PHE A 115 -13.94 -3.58 11.94
C PHE A 115 -15.18 -3.97 12.75
N LYS A 116 -16.33 -3.35 12.46
CA LYS A 116 -17.60 -3.67 13.16
C LYS A 116 -18.02 -5.13 12.95
N VAL A 117 -17.85 -5.66 11.74
CA VAL A 117 -18.14 -7.08 11.46
C VAL A 117 -17.22 -7.99 12.27
N MET A 118 -15.92 -7.74 12.27
CA MET A 118 -14.96 -8.54 13.04
C MET A 118 -15.25 -8.51 14.54
N GLN A 119 -15.57 -7.34 15.09
CA GLN A 119 -15.97 -7.20 16.49
C GLN A 119 -17.25 -7.96 16.82
N SER A 120 -18.24 -7.99 15.90
CA SER A 120 -19.46 -8.80 16.06
C SER A 120 -19.21 -10.30 16.08
N LEU A 121 -18.07 -10.75 15.54
CA LEU A 121 -17.59 -12.13 15.54
C LEU A 121 -16.64 -12.42 16.71
N GLU A 122 -16.55 -11.50 17.67
CA GLU A 122 -15.70 -11.59 18.87
C GLU A 122 -14.19 -11.62 18.55
N TYR A 123 -13.79 -10.96 17.46
CA TYR A 123 -12.37 -10.71 17.17
C TYR A 123 -11.92 -9.41 17.82
N PHE A 124 -10.80 -9.48 18.53
CA PHE A 124 -10.13 -8.30 19.02
C PHE A 124 -9.23 -7.74 17.92
N CYS A 125 -9.42 -6.47 17.60
CA CYS A 125 -8.63 -5.76 16.59
C CYS A 125 -7.72 -4.72 17.24
N SER A 126 -6.43 -4.76 16.93
CA SER A 126 -5.40 -3.82 17.36
C SER A 126 -4.96 -2.94 16.20
N LEU A 127 -4.93 -1.64 16.45
CA LEU A 127 -4.28 -0.67 15.56
C LEU A 127 -2.76 -0.74 15.74
N PRO A 128 -1.99 -0.51 14.67
CA PRO A 128 -0.54 -0.36 14.76
C PRO A 128 -0.16 0.91 15.54
N ASN A 129 1.11 1.00 15.94
CA ASN A 129 1.65 2.18 16.62
C ASN A 129 1.82 3.39 15.69
N ASP A 130 1.85 3.14 14.38
CA ASP A 130 1.95 4.17 13.37
C ASP A 130 0.58 4.85 13.18
N VAL A 131 0.57 6.18 13.35
CA VAL A 131 -0.64 7.00 13.25
C VAL A 131 -1.14 7.15 11.82
N ASP A 132 -0.27 6.94 10.84
CA ASP A 132 -0.58 7.07 9.42
C ASP A 132 -0.95 5.73 8.78
N ALA A 133 -0.93 4.64 9.55
CA ALA A 133 -1.25 3.32 9.03
C ALA A 133 -2.75 3.14 8.75
N THR A 134 -3.05 2.55 7.59
CA THR A 134 -4.42 2.27 7.12
C THR A 134 -4.88 0.84 7.42
N TYR A 135 -4.05 0.07 8.11
CA TYR A 135 -4.31 -1.33 8.42
C TYR A 135 -4.46 -1.58 9.92
N PHE A 136 -5.14 -2.67 10.27
CA PHE A 136 -5.26 -3.16 11.63
C PHE A 136 -5.30 -4.69 11.66
N GLU A 137 -4.86 -5.26 12.77
CA GLU A 137 -4.77 -6.71 12.95
C GLU A 137 -5.89 -7.19 13.86
N CYS A 138 -6.66 -8.19 13.42
CA CYS A 138 -7.72 -8.81 14.19
C CYS A 138 -7.40 -10.27 14.51
N ARG A 139 -7.64 -10.68 15.75
CA ARG A 139 -7.46 -12.06 16.23
C ARG A 139 -8.48 -12.41 17.29
N LYS A 140 -8.82 -13.70 17.43
CA LYS A 140 -9.55 -14.16 18.60
C LYS A 140 -8.64 -14.15 19.83
N ILE A 141 -9.17 -13.65 20.94
CA ILE A 141 -8.54 -13.77 22.25
C ILE A 141 -9.14 -14.99 22.95
N LYS A 142 -8.28 -15.79 23.58
CA LYS A 142 -8.71 -16.90 24.44
C LYS A 142 -9.01 -16.42 25.84
#